data_AF-A0A1E7GQ75-F1
#
_entry.id   AF-A0A1E7GQ75-F1
#
_cell.length_a   1.000
_cell.length_b   1.000
_cell.length_c   1.000
_cell.angle_alpha   90.00
_cell.angle_beta   90.00
_cell.angle_gamma   90.00
#
_symmetry.space_group_name_H-M   'P 1'
#
loop_
_entity.id
_entity.type
_entity.pdbx_description
1 polymer ?
#
loop_
_entity_poly.entity_id
_entity_poly.type
_entity_poly.pdbx_seq_one_letter_code
_entity_poly.pdbx_strand_id
1 'polypeptide(L)'
;MRRIEDGSATAPLEVYIEEQDQPTLWEPEPTEINDAVKLAHEVFEALGADAPLPERFPRALLQEYAKWGQSLADDEAVELHVPGKKPARLTLVQKQRLEKFVETPHEDRVEISGEVFEADVKKGRFQLWSGEDTAVSVAFTSEQEDQVTTALKEHKTARMYVKGLGEYSPQGKLLRVLQVDKLRLTTSERHYDKSARPIEDLLEELAREIPQEEWDKLPSDLNDNLDHYLYGVPKQ
;
A
#
# COMPACT_ATOMS: atom_id res chain seq x y z
N MET A 1 -1.12 -30.78 -17.23
CA MET A 1 -1.73 -30.25 -18.48
C MET A 1 -2.92 -29.40 -18.09
N ARG A 2 -2.92 -28.11 -18.46
CA ARG A 2 -4.06 -27.21 -18.27
C ARG A 2 -5.07 -27.51 -19.39
N ARG A 3 -6.28 -27.94 -19.04
CA ARG A 3 -7.34 -28.27 -20.01
C ARG A 3 -8.26 -27.07 -20.09
N ILE A 4 -8.25 -26.38 -21.23
CA ILE A 4 -9.11 -25.22 -21.50
C ILE A 4 -10.28 -25.75 -22.33
N GLU A 5 -11.49 -25.66 -21.80
CA GLU A 5 -12.72 -26.00 -22.52
C GLU A 5 -13.22 -24.80 -23.35
N ASP A 6 -14.02 -25.05 -24.38
CA ASP A 6 -14.61 -23.97 -25.18
C ASP A 6 -15.42 -23.03 -24.29
N GLY A 7 -15.08 -21.73 -24.30
CA GLY A 7 -15.65 -20.70 -23.41
C GLY A 7 -14.82 -20.39 -22.15
N SER A 8 -13.74 -21.12 -21.89
CA SER A 8 -12.84 -20.87 -20.76
C SER A 8 -11.64 -20.00 -21.18
N ALA A 9 -11.30 -18.99 -20.38
CA ALA A 9 -10.08 -18.21 -20.52
C ALA A 9 -9.19 -18.48 -19.30
N THR A 10 -7.91 -18.78 -19.52
CA THR A 10 -6.93 -18.92 -18.43
C THR A 10 -5.93 -17.78 -18.55
N ALA A 11 -5.81 -16.95 -17.51
CA ALA A 11 -4.77 -15.92 -17.43
C ALA A 11 -3.63 -16.46 -16.54
N PRO A 12 -2.52 -16.96 -17.13
CA PRO A 12 -1.36 -17.33 -16.32
C PRO A 12 -0.72 -16.06 -15.74
N LEU A 13 -0.52 -16.05 -14.42
CA LEU A 13 0.34 -15.07 -13.77
C LEU A 13 1.77 -15.62 -13.85
N GLU A 14 2.65 -14.90 -14.53
CA GLU A 14 4.07 -15.20 -14.63
C GLU A 14 4.85 -14.19 -13.80
N VAL A 15 5.79 -14.67 -12.99
CA VAL A 15 6.63 -13.83 -12.13
C VAL A 15 7.99 -13.72 -12.79
N TYR A 16 8.39 -12.51 -13.13
CA TYR A 16 9.74 -12.22 -13.58
C TYR A 16 10.59 -11.85 -12.37
N ILE A 17 11.71 -12.56 -12.19
CA ILE A 17 12.72 -12.28 -11.18
C ILE A 17 13.95 -11.80 -11.95
N GLU A 18 14.43 -10.59 -11.66
CA GLU A 18 15.74 -10.16 -12.14
C GLU A 18 16.80 -10.98 -11.41
N GLU A 19 17.60 -11.74 -12.15
CA GLU A 19 18.73 -12.48 -11.59
C GLU A 19 19.69 -11.49 -10.91
N GLN A 20 19.93 -11.68 -9.61
CA GLN A 20 21.00 -10.98 -8.92
C GLN A 20 22.35 -11.52 -9.43
N ASP A 21 23.35 -10.64 -9.59
CA ASP A 21 24.72 -10.95 -10.06
C ASP A 21 25.46 -12.06 -9.27
N GLN A 22 24.89 -12.54 -8.15
CA GLN A 22 25.38 -13.68 -7.39
C GLN A 22 24.42 -14.86 -7.47
N PRO A 23 24.86 -16.03 -7.99
CA PRO A 23 24.03 -17.23 -7.98
C PRO A 23 23.84 -17.72 -6.55
N THR A 24 22.64 -17.57 -6.01
CA THR A 24 22.22 -18.27 -4.81
C THR A 24 22.01 -19.75 -5.14
N LEU A 25 22.44 -20.66 -4.27
CA LEU A 25 22.29 -22.12 -4.41
C LEU A 25 20.82 -22.59 -4.48
N TRP A 26 19.89 -21.69 -4.24
CA TRP A 26 18.45 -21.88 -4.24
C TRP A 26 17.82 -20.71 -4.99
N GLU A 27 16.96 -21.00 -5.97
CA GLU A 27 16.04 -20.00 -6.52
C GLU A 27 15.03 -19.68 -5.41
N PRO A 28 14.95 -18.44 -4.91
CA PRO A 28 13.92 -18.09 -3.95
C PRO A 28 12.57 -18.15 -4.70
N GLU A 29 11.80 -19.24 -4.51
CA GLU A 29 10.39 -19.21 -4.88
C GLU A 29 9.76 -17.96 -4.23
N PRO A 30 9.02 -17.13 -4.97
CA PRO A 30 8.43 -15.92 -4.42
C PRO A 30 7.36 -16.28 -3.40
N THR A 31 7.76 -16.33 -2.13
CA THR A 31 6.93 -16.74 -1.00
C THR A 31 5.69 -15.86 -0.89
N GLU A 32 5.85 -14.57 -1.10
CA GLU A 32 4.82 -13.53 -0.97
C GLU A 32 3.70 -13.71 -2.00
N ILE A 33 4.05 -14.03 -3.25
CA ILE A 33 3.07 -14.25 -4.32
C ILE A 33 2.32 -15.55 -4.08
N ASN A 34 3.04 -16.62 -3.71
CA ASN A 34 2.42 -17.89 -3.36
C ASN A 34 1.47 -17.75 -2.17
N ASP A 35 1.83 -16.96 -1.17
CA ASP A 35 0.98 -16.70 -0.01
C ASP A 35 -0.23 -15.82 -0.35
N ALA A 36 -0.08 -14.85 -1.26
CA ALA A 36 -1.20 -14.07 -1.79
C ALA A 36 -2.19 -14.95 -2.57
N VAL A 37 -1.71 -15.88 -3.40
CA VAL A 37 -2.55 -16.85 -4.13
C VAL A 37 -3.29 -17.77 -3.16
N LYS A 38 -2.62 -18.27 -2.12
CA LYS A 38 -3.27 -19.08 -1.07
C LYS A 38 -4.33 -18.28 -0.30
N LEU A 39 -4.06 -17.00 -0.01
CA LEU A 39 -5.01 -16.12 0.68
C LEU A 39 -6.25 -15.84 -0.17
N ALA A 40 -6.07 -15.56 -1.46
CA ALA A 40 -7.18 -15.38 -2.41
C ALA A 40 -8.07 -16.65 -2.47
N HIS A 41 -7.43 -17.82 -2.48
CA HIS A 41 -8.12 -19.11 -2.44
C HIS A 41 -8.95 -19.30 -1.16
N GLU A 42 -8.38 -18.97 0.00
CA GLU A 42 -9.10 -19.04 1.27
C GLU A 42 -10.27 -18.06 1.37
N VAL A 43 -10.16 -16.88 0.76
CA VAL A 43 -11.28 -15.93 0.66
C VAL A 43 -12.43 -16.54 -0.13
N PHE A 44 -12.16 -17.15 -1.29
CA PHE A 44 -13.20 -17.77 -2.10
C PHE A 44 -13.82 -19.00 -1.43
N GLU A 45 -13.00 -19.81 -0.74
CA GLU A 45 -13.51 -20.90 0.09
C GLU A 45 -14.42 -20.39 1.21
N ALA A 46 -14.02 -19.34 1.93
CA ALA A 46 -14.82 -18.75 3.00
C ALA A 46 -16.16 -18.23 2.48
N LEU A 47 -16.17 -17.55 1.33
CA LEU A 47 -17.40 -17.07 0.69
C LEU A 47 -18.35 -18.21 0.28
N GLY A 48 -17.79 -19.31 -0.23
CA GLY A 48 -18.55 -20.52 -0.57
C GLY A 48 -19.11 -21.26 0.64
N ALA A 49 -18.39 -21.25 1.75
CA ALA A 49 -18.80 -21.89 3.01
C ALA A 49 -19.71 -21.02 3.90
N ASP A 50 -20.00 -19.78 3.49
CA ASP A 50 -20.71 -18.79 4.32
C ASP A 50 -19.99 -18.48 5.66
N ALA A 51 -18.66 -18.48 5.59
CA ALA A 51 -17.77 -18.20 6.71
C ALA A 51 -17.28 -16.74 6.69
N PRO A 52 -16.83 -16.18 7.84
CA PRO A 52 -16.17 -14.89 7.85
C PRO A 52 -14.89 -14.92 7.01
N LEU A 53 -14.58 -13.78 6.39
CA LEU A 53 -13.33 -13.60 5.63
C LEU A 53 -12.11 -13.75 6.56
N PRO A 54 -10.98 -14.32 6.09
CA PRO A 54 -9.77 -14.52 6.89
C PRO A 54 -9.29 -13.23 7.57
N GLU A 55 -8.81 -13.32 8.81
CA GLU A 55 -8.30 -12.14 9.54
C GLU A 55 -7.09 -11.49 8.86
N ARG A 56 -6.27 -12.31 8.20
CA ARG A 56 -5.09 -11.85 7.45
C ARG A 56 -5.43 -11.23 6.09
N PHE A 57 -6.70 -11.26 5.68
CA PHE A 57 -7.12 -10.66 4.42
C PHE A 57 -7.11 -9.13 4.54
N PRO A 58 -6.32 -8.42 3.72
CA PRO A 58 -6.30 -6.96 3.74
C PRO A 58 -7.63 -6.42 3.25
N ARG A 59 -8.37 -5.75 4.15
CA ARG A 59 -9.75 -5.32 3.88
C ARG A 59 -9.81 -4.19 2.87
N ALA A 60 -8.71 -3.45 2.72
CA ALA A 60 -8.51 -2.48 1.65
C ALA A 60 -8.72 -3.08 0.25
N LEU A 61 -8.47 -4.39 0.05
CA LEU A 61 -8.66 -5.05 -1.25
C LEU A 61 -10.11 -5.50 -1.52
N LEU A 62 -11.05 -5.32 -0.57
CA LEU A 62 -12.46 -5.71 -0.77
C LEU A 62 -13.05 -5.09 -2.03
N GLN A 63 -12.74 -3.82 -2.30
CA GLN A 63 -13.21 -3.11 -3.50
C GLN A 63 -12.68 -3.72 -4.78
N GLU A 64 -11.41 -4.12 -4.81
CA GLU A 64 -10.81 -4.77 -5.98
C GLU A 64 -11.39 -6.16 -6.20
N TYR A 65 -11.56 -6.94 -5.12
CA TYR A 65 -12.21 -8.26 -5.20
C TYR A 65 -13.68 -8.15 -5.61
N ALA A 66 -14.38 -7.05 -5.30
CA ALA A 66 -15.77 -6.85 -5.71
C ALA A 66 -15.92 -6.63 -7.23
N LYS A 67 -14.86 -6.14 -7.89
CA LYS A 67 -14.81 -6.03 -9.35
C LYS A 67 -14.62 -7.41 -10.01
N TRP A 68 -14.11 -8.40 -9.28
CA TRP A 68 -13.90 -9.73 -9.85
C TRP A 68 -15.25 -10.39 -10.11
N GLY A 69 -15.40 -10.85 -11.35
CA GLY A 69 -16.66 -11.42 -11.79
C GLY A 69 -17.79 -10.42 -12.00
N GLN A 70 -17.49 -9.12 -12.13
CA GLN A 70 -18.48 -8.09 -12.44
C GLN A 70 -19.18 -8.34 -13.80
N SER A 71 -18.51 -9.03 -14.71
CA SER A 71 -19.04 -9.41 -16.02
C SER A 71 -19.52 -10.86 -16.10
N LEU A 72 -19.60 -11.59 -14.98
CA LEU A 72 -20.08 -12.98 -14.99
C LEU A 72 -21.59 -13.02 -15.21
N ALA A 73 -22.03 -13.90 -16.11
CA ALA A 73 -23.42 -14.33 -16.20
C ALA A 73 -23.80 -15.28 -15.03
N ASP A 74 -25.10 -15.56 -14.89
CA ASP A 74 -25.65 -16.38 -13.80
C ASP A 74 -25.10 -17.81 -13.77
N ASP A 75 -24.68 -18.35 -14.92
CA ASP A 75 -24.12 -19.68 -15.10
C ASP A 75 -22.59 -19.71 -15.18
N GLU A 76 -21.93 -18.55 -15.06
CA GLU A 76 -20.48 -18.44 -15.10
C GLU A 76 -19.85 -18.39 -13.71
N ALA A 77 -18.62 -18.87 -13.60
CA ALA A 77 -17.84 -18.82 -12.37
C ALA A 77 -16.35 -18.58 -12.66
N VAL A 78 -15.70 -17.83 -11.76
CA VAL A 78 -14.24 -17.73 -11.72
C VAL A 78 -13.72 -18.83 -10.80
N GLU A 79 -12.78 -19.64 -11.29
CA GLU A 79 -12.16 -20.70 -10.49
C GLU A 79 -10.68 -20.41 -10.20
N LEU A 80 -10.32 -20.40 -8.93
CA LEU A 80 -8.94 -20.28 -8.49
C LEU A 80 -8.39 -21.67 -8.12
N HIS A 81 -7.31 -22.04 -8.77
CA HIS A 81 -6.65 -23.34 -8.61
C HIS A 81 -5.35 -23.19 -7.84
N VAL A 82 -5.27 -23.88 -6.69
CA VAL A 82 -4.04 -23.98 -5.89
C VAL A 82 -3.59 -25.43 -5.83
N PRO A 83 -2.30 -25.75 -6.05
CA PRO A 83 -1.80 -27.12 -5.97
C PRO A 83 -2.17 -27.79 -4.64
N GLY A 84 -2.73 -29.01 -4.70
CA GLY A 84 -3.09 -29.79 -3.51
C GLY A 84 -4.39 -29.40 -2.81
N LYS A 85 -5.11 -28.37 -3.29
CA LYS A 85 -6.44 -27.98 -2.78
C LYS A 85 -7.53 -28.16 -3.84
N LYS A 86 -8.80 -28.20 -3.40
CA LYS A 86 -9.94 -28.15 -4.32
C LYS A 86 -10.03 -26.76 -4.95
N PRO A 87 -10.46 -26.63 -6.22
CA PRO A 87 -10.65 -25.32 -6.83
C PRO A 87 -11.66 -24.49 -6.05
N ALA A 88 -11.31 -23.25 -5.70
CA ALA A 88 -12.24 -22.33 -5.07
C ALA A 88 -13.01 -21.58 -6.16
N ARG A 89 -14.33 -21.52 -6.04
CA ARG A 89 -15.23 -20.93 -7.04
C ARG A 89 -15.77 -19.60 -6.56
N LEU A 90 -15.85 -18.62 -7.45
CA LEU A 90 -16.53 -17.34 -7.26
C LEU A 90 -17.65 -17.21 -8.30
N THR A 91 -18.89 -17.20 -7.82
CA THR A 91 -20.14 -17.04 -8.58
C THR A 91 -20.77 -15.69 -8.27
N LEU A 92 -21.81 -15.31 -9.02
CA LEU A 92 -22.57 -14.07 -8.77
C LEU A 92 -23.14 -13.99 -7.33
N VAL A 93 -23.56 -15.13 -6.76
CA VAL A 93 -24.06 -15.20 -5.37
C VAL A 93 -22.97 -14.86 -4.37
N GLN A 94 -21.76 -15.39 -4.56
CA GLN A 94 -20.62 -15.11 -3.68
C GLN A 94 -20.13 -13.67 -3.86
N LYS A 95 -20.24 -13.11 -5.07
CA LYS A 95 -19.96 -11.70 -5.34
C LYS A 95 -20.91 -10.76 -4.58
N GLN A 96 -22.22 -11.04 -4.60
CA GLN A 96 -23.20 -10.27 -3.81
C GLN A 96 -22.92 -10.34 -2.30
N ARG A 97 -22.34 -11.44 -1.81
CA ARG A 97 -21.87 -11.52 -0.41
C ARG A 97 -20.68 -10.63 -0.17
N LEU A 98 -19.70 -10.62 -1.09
CA LEU A 98 -18.55 -9.73 -1.01
C LEU A 98 -18.97 -8.24 -1.01
N GLU A 99 -20.00 -7.88 -1.79
CA GLU A 99 -20.59 -6.54 -1.78
C GLU A 99 -21.18 -6.16 -0.41
N LYS A 100 -21.77 -7.10 0.34
CA LYS A 100 -22.22 -6.82 1.72
C LYS A 100 -21.06 -6.52 2.66
N PHE A 101 -19.92 -7.20 2.49
CA PHE A 101 -18.71 -6.88 3.25
C PHE A 101 -18.15 -5.51 2.86
N VAL A 102 -18.32 -5.10 1.61
CA VAL A 102 -17.97 -3.75 1.16
C VAL A 102 -18.84 -2.70 1.84
N GLU A 103 -20.14 -2.92 1.98
CA GLU A 103 -21.07 -1.93 2.59
C GLU A 103 -20.92 -1.75 4.10
N THR A 104 -20.16 -2.63 4.78
CA THR A 104 -20.01 -2.60 6.23
C THR A 104 -18.68 -1.95 6.63
N PRO A 105 -18.65 -1.00 7.58
CA PRO A 105 -17.41 -0.56 8.20
C PRO A 105 -16.65 -1.76 8.75
N HIS A 106 -15.34 -1.77 8.58
CA HIS A 106 -14.50 -2.89 9.00
C HIS A 106 -13.26 -2.42 9.74
N GLU A 107 -12.73 -3.30 10.57
CA GLU A 107 -11.51 -3.05 11.33
C GLU A 107 -10.31 -3.59 10.55
N ASP A 108 -9.26 -2.78 10.41
CA ASP A 108 -7.99 -3.19 9.80
C ASP A 108 -6.80 -2.47 10.47
N ARG A 109 -5.59 -2.95 10.20
CA ARG A 109 -4.36 -2.32 10.67
C ARG A 109 -4.17 -0.98 9.99
N VAL A 110 -3.88 0.02 10.81
CA VAL A 110 -3.67 1.40 10.38
C VAL A 110 -2.28 1.86 10.76
N GLU A 111 -1.64 2.58 9.84
CA GLU A 111 -0.37 3.25 10.03
C GLU A 111 -0.48 4.65 9.42
N ILE A 112 -0.59 5.67 10.26
CA ILE A 112 -0.83 7.05 9.84
C ILE A 112 0.11 8.02 10.57
N SER A 113 0.43 9.13 9.91
CA SER A 113 1.16 10.24 10.51
C SER A 113 0.45 11.56 10.22
N GLY A 114 0.42 12.47 11.19
CA GLY A 114 -0.30 13.72 11.03
C GLY A 114 -0.06 14.73 12.14
N GLU A 115 -0.73 15.87 12.05
CA GLU A 115 -0.70 16.92 13.08
C GLU A 115 -1.78 16.67 14.12
N VAL A 116 -1.49 16.95 15.39
CA VAL A 116 -2.47 16.90 16.46
C VAL A 116 -3.06 18.30 16.63
N PHE A 117 -4.33 18.47 16.25
CA PHE A 117 -5.03 19.77 16.38
C PHE A 117 -5.91 19.86 17.62
N GLU A 118 -6.40 18.74 18.13
CA GLU A 118 -7.29 18.69 19.29
C GLU A 118 -6.99 17.45 20.14
N ALA A 119 -6.97 17.60 21.46
CA ALA A 119 -6.89 16.49 22.41
C ALA A 119 -7.86 16.69 23.58
N ASP A 120 -8.72 15.71 23.82
CA ASP A 120 -9.61 15.60 24.98
C ASP A 120 -8.99 14.63 25.98
N VAL A 121 -8.24 15.20 26.95
CA VAL A 121 -7.57 14.45 28.02
C VAL A 121 -8.57 13.70 28.91
N LYS A 122 -9.77 14.26 29.13
CA LYS A 122 -10.78 13.60 29.98
C LYS A 122 -11.34 12.34 29.33
N LYS A 123 -11.46 12.33 28.00
CA LYS A 123 -11.96 11.17 27.24
C LYS A 123 -10.84 10.27 26.70
N GLY A 124 -9.58 10.67 26.84
CA GLY A 124 -8.44 9.94 26.27
C GLY A 124 -8.52 9.84 24.75
N ARG A 125 -8.87 10.94 24.05
CA ARG A 125 -8.95 10.97 22.57
C ARG A 125 -8.33 12.21 21.98
N PHE A 126 -7.67 12.10 20.84
CA PHE A 126 -7.16 13.24 20.07
C PHE A 126 -7.55 13.14 18.59
N GLN A 127 -7.48 14.27 17.88
CA GLN A 127 -7.74 14.36 16.45
C GLN A 127 -6.41 14.51 15.71
N LEU A 128 -6.13 13.56 14.82
CA LEU A 128 -4.98 13.56 13.93
C LEU A 128 -5.40 14.04 12.54
N TRP A 129 -4.72 15.06 12.03
CA TRP A 129 -4.92 15.59 10.67
C TRP A 129 -3.81 15.14 9.75
N SER A 130 -4.18 14.37 8.73
CA SER A 130 -3.26 13.87 7.71
C SER A 130 -3.45 14.65 6.41
N GLY A 131 -3.08 15.95 6.37
CA GLY A 131 -2.86 16.77 5.16
C GLY A 131 -4.01 17.01 4.17
N GLU A 132 -4.98 16.12 4.06
CA GLU A 132 -6.06 16.06 3.06
C GLU A 132 -7.44 16.24 3.71
N ASP A 133 -7.60 17.24 4.59
CA ASP A 133 -8.86 17.59 5.28
C ASP A 133 -9.56 16.45 6.04
N THR A 134 -8.85 15.35 6.29
CA THR A 134 -9.40 14.21 7.03
C THR A 134 -8.83 14.22 8.45
N ALA A 135 -9.68 14.64 9.37
CA ALA A 135 -9.45 14.49 10.80
C ALA A 135 -9.84 13.08 11.24
N VAL A 136 -8.91 12.37 11.87
CA VAL A 136 -9.09 11.02 12.37
C VAL A 136 -9.06 11.05 13.90
N SER A 137 -10.11 10.52 14.53
CA SER A 137 -10.14 10.40 15.99
C SER A 137 -9.32 9.20 16.44
N VAL A 138 -8.41 9.41 17.39
CA VAL A 138 -7.50 8.39 17.93
C VAL A 138 -7.67 8.32 19.45
N ALA A 139 -7.90 7.12 19.98
CA ALA A 139 -7.90 6.89 21.43
C ALA A 139 -6.47 6.70 21.96
N PHE A 140 -6.18 7.24 23.14
CA PHE A 140 -4.86 7.13 23.79
C PHE A 140 -5.01 6.81 25.29
N THR A 141 -3.98 6.22 25.88
CA THR A 141 -3.93 5.89 27.32
C THR A 141 -3.26 6.99 28.12
N SER A 142 -3.43 7.01 29.45
CA SER A 142 -2.76 7.99 30.32
C SER A 142 -1.23 7.97 30.22
N GLU A 143 -0.63 6.82 29.89
CA GLU A 143 0.82 6.73 29.65
C GLU A 143 1.27 7.46 28.37
N GLN A 144 0.36 7.64 27.42
CA GLN A 144 0.60 8.31 26.13
C GLN A 144 0.21 9.80 26.16
N GLU A 145 -0.44 10.26 27.24
CA GLU A 145 -0.94 11.64 27.38
C GLU A 145 0.16 12.69 27.20
N ASP A 146 1.33 12.47 27.82
CA ASP A 146 2.47 13.39 27.73
C ASP A 146 2.93 13.57 26.27
N GLN A 147 2.91 12.49 25.47
CA GLN A 147 3.31 12.54 24.07
C GLN A 147 2.28 13.30 23.22
N VAL A 148 0.98 13.06 23.46
CA VAL A 148 -0.12 13.71 22.74
C VAL A 148 -0.17 15.20 23.05
N THR A 149 -0.03 15.58 24.33
CA THR A 149 -0.02 16.99 24.75
C THR A 149 1.20 17.74 24.24
N THR A 150 2.36 17.08 24.19
CA THR A 150 3.58 17.63 23.55
C THR A 150 3.36 17.85 22.05
N ALA A 151 2.79 16.87 21.35
CA ALA A 151 2.47 17.00 19.93
C ALA A 151 1.46 18.12 19.64
N LEU A 152 0.45 18.29 20.51
CA LEU A 152 -0.51 19.39 20.41
C LEU A 152 0.17 20.75 20.62
N LYS A 153 1.09 20.85 21.59
CA LYS A 153 1.85 22.08 21.86
C LYS A 153 2.76 22.45 20.68
N GLU A 154 3.38 21.45 20.08
CA GLU A 154 4.33 21.60 18.97
C GLU A 154 3.71 21.25 17.61
N HIS A 155 2.39 21.36 17.45
CA HIS A 155 1.67 20.92 16.24
C HIS A 155 2.17 21.51 14.92
N LYS A 156 2.93 22.62 14.95
CA LYS A 156 3.56 23.23 13.76
C LYS A 156 4.84 22.53 13.30
N THR A 157 5.51 21.82 14.20
CA THR A 157 6.85 21.24 14.00
C THR A 157 6.92 19.77 14.35
N ALA A 158 5.94 19.26 15.09
CA ALA A 158 5.82 17.89 15.51
C ALA A 158 4.64 17.21 14.81
N ARG A 159 4.90 16.04 14.25
CA ARG A 159 3.91 15.12 13.70
C ARG A 159 3.79 13.93 14.65
N MET A 160 2.59 13.40 14.79
CA MET A 160 2.34 12.18 15.54
C MET A 160 2.22 11.01 14.58
N TYR A 161 3.01 9.97 14.80
CA TYR A 161 2.90 8.68 14.13
C TYR A 161 2.10 7.72 15.00
N VAL A 162 1.08 7.09 14.41
CA VAL A 162 0.16 6.17 15.06
C VAL A 162 0.10 4.87 14.27
N LYS A 163 0.32 3.76 14.97
CA LYS A 163 0.12 2.41 14.43
C LYS A 163 -0.78 1.63 15.37
N GLY A 164 -1.77 0.93 14.81
CA GLY A 164 -2.70 0.12 15.58
C GLY A 164 -3.85 -0.41 14.74
N LEU A 165 -5.04 -0.43 15.32
CA LEU A 165 -6.27 -0.92 14.70
C LEU A 165 -7.23 0.25 14.43
N GLY A 166 -7.66 0.40 13.19
CA GLY A 166 -8.55 1.45 12.72
C GLY A 166 -9.86 0.89 12.18
N GLU A 167 -10.94 1.64 12.37
CA GLU A 167 -12.20 1.41 11.69
C GLU A 167 -12.19 2.18 10.36
N TYR A 168 -12.38 1.46 9.27
CA TYR A 168 -12.47 1.99 7.93
C TYR A 168 -13.93 1.99 7.48
N SER A 169 -14.28 3.03 6.72
CA SER A 169 -15.53 3.08 5.98
C SER A 169 -15.53 2.02 4.86
N PRO A 170 -16.73 1.67 4.36
CA PRO A 170 -16.91 0.91 3.12
C PRO A 170 -16.02 1.32 1.94
N GLN A 171 -15.72 2.62 1.86
CA GLN A 171 -14.97 3.24 0.77
C GLN A 171 -13.44 3.20 1.01
N GLY A 172 -12.98 2.56 2.07
CA GLY A 172 -11.56 2.51 2.45
C GLY A 172 -11.04 3.77 3.12
N LYS A 173 -11.91 4.77 3.40
CA LYS A 173 -11.54 5.95 4.19
C LYS A 173 -11.51 5.59 5.67
N LEU A 174 -10.40 5.86 6.34
CA LEU A 174 -10.26 5.68 7.79
C LEU A 174 -11.23 6.60 8.54
N LEU A 175 -12.07 6.03 9.39
CA LEU A 175 -13.04 6.76 10.21
C LEU A 175 -12.45 7.14 11.57
N ARG A 176 -11.83 6.17 12.26
CA ARG A 176 -11.21 6.36 13.58
C ARG A 176 -10.21 5.25 13.90
N VAL A 177 -9.29 5.53 14.81
CA VAL A 177 -8.38 4.53 15.39
C VAL A 177 -8.97 4.03 16.70
N LEU A 178 -9.30 2.74 16.75
CA LEU A 178 -9.93 2.09 17.91
C LEU A 178 -8.88 1.75 18.97
N GLN A 179 -7.71 1.28 18.53
CA GLN A 179 -6.61 0.88 19.41
C GLN A 179 -5.28 1.37 18.85
N VAL A 180 -4.41 1.84 19.74
CA VAL A 180 -3.05 2.27 19.40
C VAL A 180 -2.07 1.28 20.00
N ASP A 181 -1.34 0.57 19.14
CA ASP A 181 -0.27 -0.35 19.56
C ASP A 181 1.05 0.40 19.73
N LYS A 182 1.28 1.43 18.91
CA LYS A 182 2.51 2.21 18.93
C LYS A 182 2.24 3.67 18.56
N LEU A 183 2.66 4.56 19.44
CA LEU A 183 2.55 6.00 19.31
C LEU A 183 3.95 6.60 19.40
N ARG A 184 4.29 7.50 18.46
CA ARG A 184 5.60 8.16 18.43
C ARG A 184 5.47 9.60 17.96
N LEU A 185 6.08 10.51 18.71
CA LEU A 185 6.34 11.86 18.25
C LEU A 185 7.44 11.82 17.19
N THR A 186 7.18 12.40 16.02
CA THR A 186 8.15 12.58 14.95
C THR A 186 8.26 14.07 14.69
N THR A 187 9.39 14.67 15.06
CA THR A 187 9.64 16.08 14.72
C THR A 187 9.96 16.17 13.24
N SER A 188 9.32 17.07 12.51
CA SER A 188 9.61 17.34 11.09
C SER A 188 10.90 18.17 10.92
N GLU A 189 11.92 17.92 11.76
CA GLU A 189 13.26 18.27 11.35
C GLU A 189 13.58 17.33 10.20
N ARG A 190 13.64 17.87 8.98
CA ARG A 190 14.35 17.22 7.88
C ARG A 190 15.75 16.94 8.42
N HIS A 191 15.96 15.74 8.96
CA HIS A 191 17.28 15.28 9.34
C HIS A 191 18.02 15.12 8.01
N TYR A 192 18.74 16.18 7.62
CA TYR A 192 19.80 16.05 6.65
C TYR A 192 20.76 15.04 7.26
N ASP A 193 20.76 13.83 6.72
CA ASP A 193 21.68 12.81 7.13
C ASP A 193 23.09 13.30 6.77
N LYS A 194 23.79 13.87 7.75
CA LYS A 194 25.17 14.33 7.58
C LYS A 194 26.15 13.16 7.31
N SER A 195 25.71 11.92 7.51
CA SER A 195 26.47 10.73 7.16
C SER A 195 26.14 10.21 5.75
N ALA A 196 25.05 10.69 5.13
CA ALA A 196 24.79 10.42 3.73
C ALA A 196 25.89 11.05 2.88
N ARG A 197 26.30 10.33 1.84
CA ARG A 197 27.29 10.82 0.89
C ARG A 197 26.74 12.10 0.22
N PRO A 198 27.55 13.16 0.07
CA PRO A 198 27.19 14.36 -0.67
C PRO A 198 26.64 14.02 -2.06
N ILE A 199 25.69 14.83 -2.55
CA ILE A 199 25.09 14.62 -3.88
C ILE A 199 26.18 14.77 -4.96
N GLU A 200 27.17 15.62 -4.71
CA GLU A 200 28.33 15.83 -5.57
C GLU A 200 29.14 14.54 -5.79
N ASP A 201 29.36 13.75 -4.73
CA ASP A 201 30.10 12.48 -4.80
C ASP A 201 29.32 11.44 -5.63
N LEU A 202 27.99 11.41 -5.48
CA LEU A 202 27.11 10.54 -6.28
C LEU A 202 27.09 10.95 -7.75
N LEU A 203 27.02 12.26 -8.04
CA LEU A 203 27.06 12.78 -9.40
C LEU A 203 28.41 12.51 -10.06
N GLU A 204 29.52 12.59 -9.32
CA GLU A 204 30.84 12.29 -9.85
C GLU A 204 31.01 10.78 -10.15
N GLU A 205 30.50 9.90 -9.28
CA GLU A 205 30.47 8.45 -9.50
C GLU A 205 29.69 8.12 -10.79
N LEU A 206 28.46 8.64 -10.92
CA LEU A 206 27.64 8.47 -12.11
C LEU A 206 28.27 9.09 -13.37
N ALA A 207 28.92 10.26 -13.25
CA ALA A 207 29.56 10.91 -14.38
C ALA A 207 30.74 10.11 -14.94
N ARG A 208 31.45 9.35 -14.10
CA ARG A 208 32.56 8.47 -14.53
C ARG A 208 32.08 7.22 -15.26
N GLU A 209 30.85 6.78 -15.03
CA GLU A 209 30.26 5.65 -15.75
C GLU A 209 29.86 6.01 -17.19
N ILE A 210 29.73 7.30 -17.51
CA ILE A 210 29.33 7.79 -18.82
C ILE A 210 30.57 8.01 -19.70
N PRO A 211 30.68 7.35 -20.88
CA PRO A 211 31.79 7.55 -21.81
C PRO A 211 31.88 8.98 -22.32
N GLN A 212 33.10 9.44 -22.64
CA GLN A 212 33.33 10.79 -23.18
C GLN A 212 32.55 11.04 -24.48
N GLU A 213 32.31 10.01 -25.30
CA GLU A 213 31.54 10.17 -26.55
C GLU A 213 30.08 10.60 -26.29
N GLU A 214 29.50 10.28 -25.13
CA GLU A 214 28.14 10.74 -24.78
C GLU A 214 28.16 12.17 -24.23
N TRP A 215 29.21 12.54 -23.50
CA TRP A 215 29.43 13.92 -23.06
C TRP A 215 29.58 14.87 -24.24
N ASP A 216 30.26 14.43 -25.31
CA ASP A 216 30.48 15.23 -26.52
C ASP A 216 29.19 15.43 -27.36
N LYS A 217 28.15 14.62 -27.14
CA LYS A 217 26.83 14.81 -27.77
C LYS A 217 25.99 15.88 -27.08
N LEU A 218 26.37 16.31 -25.88
CA LEU A 218 25.62 17.34 -25.17
C LEU A 218 25.76 18.68 -25.90
N PRO A 219 24.64 19.39 -26.08
CA PRO A 219 24.68 20.68 -26.75
C PRO A 219 25.46 21.70 -25.90
N SER A 220 26.29 22.51 -26.55
CA SER A 220 27.11 23.52 -25.87
C SER A 220 26.29 24.63 -25.20
N ASP A 221 25.02 24.77 -25.57
CA ASP A 221 24.05 25.72 -25.01
C ASP A 221 23.04 25.04 -24.06
N LEU A 222 23.33 23.82 -23.56
CA LEU A 222 22.42 23.06 -22.69
C LEU A 222 21.95 23.86 -21.47
N ASN A 223 22.86 24.63 -20.84
CA ASN A 223 22.55 25.40 -19.64
C ASN A 223 21.58 26.56 -19.92
N ASP A 224 21.68 27.17 -21.10
CA ASP A 224 20.86 28.32 -21.49
C ASP A 224 19.52 27.87 -22.12
N ASN A 225 19.48 26.66 -22.70
CA ASN A 225 18.34 26.13 -23.45
C ASN A 225 17.81 24.80 -22.89
N LEU A 226 17.94 24.56 -21.59
CA LEU A 226 17.56 23.29 -20.96
C LEU A 226 16.11 22.88 -21.28
N ASP A 227 15.18 23.83 -21.18
CA ASP A 227 13.76 23.57 -21.44
C ASP A 227 13.51 23.16 -22.90
N HIS A 228 14.28 23.71 -23.85
CA HIS A 228 14.18 23.33 -25.26
C HIS A 228 14.54 21.85 -25.46
N TYR A 229 15.58 21.37 -24.79
CA TYR A 229 16.05 20.00 -24.91
C TYR A 229 15.20 18.99 -24.12
N LEU A 230 14.59 19.41 -23.00
CA LEU A 230 13.73 18.54 -22.19
C LEU A 230 12.27 18.52 -22.67
N TYR A 231 11.76 19.66 -23.14
CA TYR A 231 10.32 19.86 -23.39
C TYR A 231 10.00 20.37 -24.80
N GLY A 232 10.99 20.66 -25.63
CA GLY A 232 10.80 21.10 -27.01
C GLY A 232 10.33 22.55 -27.18
N VAL A 233 10.46 23.39 -26.15
CA VAL A 233 10.10 24.83 -26.24
C VAL A 233 11.10 25.59 -27.13
N PRO A 234 10.75 26.75 -27.73
CA PRO A 234 11.70 27.53 -28.53
C PRO A 234 12.94 27.95 -27.73
N LYS A 235 14.11 27.94 -28.37
CA LYS A 235 15.36 28.44 -27.75
C LYS A 235 15.24 29.91 -27.37
N GLN A 236 15.85 30.30 -26.25
CA GLN A 236 15.92 31.68 -25.78
C GLN A 236 17.09 32.44 -26.42
#